data_AF-A0A2I1G163-F1
#
_entry.id   AF-A0A2I1G163-F1
#
_cell.length_a   1.000
_cell.length_b   1.000
_cell.length_c   1.000
_cell.angle_alpha   90.00
_cell.angle_beta   90.00
_cell.angle_gamma   90.00
#
_symmetry.space_group_name_H-M   'P 1'
#
loop_
_entity.id
_entity.type
_entity.pdbx_description
1 polymer ?
#
loop_
_entity_poly.entity_id
_entity_poly.type
_entity_poly.pdbx_seq_one_letter_code
_entity_poly.pdbx_strand_id
1 'polypeptide(L)'
;MRSKCNGQGATILVIKVKENGFIVGGYNPFNWNYYNGDYYNYYREYWNNTTESFIFFLGDGKDSKKVKISRVVNQNCAIYESKHANIALNFGNSDLVINGTNGTCNRSYYESDILDINNFSIEEMEIFRFYQS
;
A
#
# COMPACT_ATOMS: atom_id res chain seq x y z
N MET A 1 1.54 9.39 10.24
CA MET A 1 0.79 8.55 9.28
C MET A 1 0.29 7.28 9.95
N ARG A 2 1.19 6.37 10.38
CA ARG A 2 0.84 5.08 11.03
C ARG A 2 -0.24 5.16 12.11
N SER A 3 -0.11 6.06 13.08
CA SER A 3 -1.10 6.19 14.17
C SER A 3 -2.51 6.57 13.70
N LYS A 4 -2.65 7.26 12.55
CA LYS A 4 -3.94 7.68 12.00
C LYS A 4 -4.68 6.53 11.29
N CYS A 5 -3.97 5.48 10.87
CA CYS A 5 -4.52 4.35 10.12
C CYS A 5 -4.75 3.11 10.99
N ASN A 6 -4.26 3.13 12.24
CA ASN A 6 -4.45 2.03 13.18
C ASN A 6 -5.93 1.84 13.52
N GLY A 7 -6.41 0.61 13.46
CA GLY A 7 -7.78 0.25 13.87
C GLY A 7 -8.87 0.68 12.88
N GLN A 8 -8.52 1.11 11.67
CA GLN A 8 -9.49 1.67 10.72
C GLN A 8 -10.21 0.63 9.85
N GLY A 9 -9.85 -0.65 9.95
CA GLY A 9 -10.41 -1.71 9.12
C GLY A 9 -9.98 -1.58 7.66
N ALA A 10 -10.83 -1.99 6.73
CA ALA A 10 -10.54 -1.91 5.30
C ALA A 10 -10.31 -0.46 4.85
N THR A 11 -9.30 -0.26 4.00
CA THR A 11 -8.90 1.08 3.54
C THR A 11 -8.52 1.11 2.06
N ILE A 12 -8.75 2.26 1.42
CA ILE A 12 -8.10 2.64 0.16
C ILE A 12 -7.06 3.71 0.45
N LEU A 13 -5.83 3.45 0.03
CA LEU A 13 -4.74 4.42 -0.06
C LEU A 13 -4.78 5.08 -1.44
N VAL A 14 -4.69 6.41 -1.48
CA VAL A 14 -4.55 7.22 -2.70
C VAL A 14 -3.34 8.13 -2.55
N ILE A 15 -2.47 8.13 -3.55
CA ILE A 15 -1.22 8.89 -3.57
C ILE A 15 -1.14 9.69 -4.85
N LYS A 16 -0.76 10.96 -4.71
CA LYS A 16 -0.31 11.80 -5.82
C LYS A 16 1.22 11.82 -5.87
N VAL A 17 1.78 11.36 -6.98
CA VAL A 17 3.22 11.32 -7.26
C VAL A 17 3.72 12.71 -7.63
N LYS A 18 4.76 13.19 -6.96
CA LYS A 18 5.26 14.57 -7.10
C LYS A 18 5.89 14.85 -8.45
N GLU A 19 6.52 13.86 -9.06
CA GLU A 19 7.31 14.02 -10.28
C GLU A 19 6.45 14.25 -11.53
N ASN A 20 5.25 13.67 -11.55
CA ASN A 20 4.38 13.65 -12.74
C ASN A 20 2.90 13.93 -12.46
N GLY A 21 2.51 14.09 -11.19
CA GLY A 21 1.13 14.30 -10.78
C GLY A 21 0.24 13.06 -10.96
N PHE A 22 0.82 11.88 -11.22
CA PHE A 22 0.04 10.66 -11.38
C PHE A 22 -0.52 10.18 -10.05
N ILE A 23 -1.68 9.53 -10.14
CA ILE A 23 -2.42 9.00 -9.01
C ILE A 23 -2.23 7.49 -8.98
N VAL A 24 -1.75 6.98 -7.85
CA VAL A 24 -1.56 5.55 -7.58
C VAL A 24 -2.11 5.20 -6.21
N GLY A 25 -2.25 3.91 -5.92
CA GLY A 25 -2.72 3.50 -4.61
C GLY A 25 -2.95 2.02 -4.47
N GLY A 26 -3.66 1.65 -3.41
CA GLY A 26 -4.00 0.26 -3.14
C GLY A 26 -5.10 0.12 -2.11
N TYR A 27 -5.81 -1.00 -2.19
CA TYR A 27 -6.85 -1.40 -1.26
C TYR A 27 -6.32 -2.48 -0.33
N ASN A 28 -6.41 -2.23 0.97
CA ASN A 28 -6.14 -3.23 2.00
C ASN A 28 -7.49 -3.62 2.64
N PRO A 29 -7.93 -4.89 2.55
CA PRO A 29 -9.17 -5.36 3.18
C PRO A 29 -9.05 -5.51 4.70
N PHE A 30 -7.84 -5.48 5.25
CA PHE A 30 -7.59 -5.63 6.67
C PHE A 30 -7.36 -4.28 7.35
N ASN A 31 -7.45 -4.31 8.67
CA ASN A 31 -6.90 -3.25 9.47
C ASN A 31 -5.37 -3.20 9.31
N TRP A 32 -4.80 -1.99 9.27
CA TRP A 32 -3.38 -1.80 9.49
C TRP A 32 -3.11 -1.99 10.99
N ASN A 33 -2.58 -3.16 11.37
CA ASN A 33 -2.36 -3.49 12.77
C ASN A 33 -0.98 -2.98 13.19
N TYR A 34 -0.96 -1.95 14.04
CA TYR A 34 0.28 -1.44 14.61
C TYR A 34 0.40 -1.91 16.07
N TYR A 35 1.26 -2.89 16.32
CA TYR A 35 1.56 -3.37 17.67
C TYR A 35 2.52 -2.43 18.38
N ASN A 36 2.06 -1.77 19.45
CA ASN A 36 2.86 -0.92 20.34
C ASN A 36 3.49 -1.69 21.54
N GLY A 37 3.66 -3.01 21.45
CA GLY A 37 3.95 -3.84 22.63
C GLY A 37 5.05 -4.90 22.47
N ASP A 38 5.89 -4.96 23.51
CA ASP A 38 6.91 -5.91 23.95
C ASP A 38 8.21 -6.08 23.12
N TYR A 39 9.32 -5.77 23.79
CA TYR A 39 10.72 -5.87 23.35
C TYR A 39 11.08 -7.24 22.73
N TYR A 40 10.40 -8.32 23.14
CA TYR A 40 10.61 -9.68 22.64
C TYR A 40 10.02 -9.95 21.24
N ASN A 41 9.18 -9.05 20.71
CA ASN A 41 8.54 -9.20 19.40
C ASN A 41 9.01 -8.15 18.37
N TYR A 42 10.18 -7.52 18.60
CA TYR A 42 10.74 -6.45 17.76
C TYR A 42 11.09 -6.91 16.33
N TYR A 43 11.36 -8.21 16.14
CA TYR A 43 11.78 -8.79 14.85
C TYR A 43 10.69 -9.55 14.09
N ARG A 44 9.41 -9.39 14.47
CA ARG A 44 8.32 -10.10 13.77
C ARG A 44 7.79 -9.26 12.62
N GLU A 45 8.18 -9.66 11.43
CA GLU A 45 7.51 -9.38 10.17
C GLU A 45 6.41 -10.41 9.98
N TYR A 46 5.24 -10.01 9.49
CA TYR A 46 4.18 -10.97 9.20
C TYR A 46 3.38 -10.58 7.98
N TRP A 47 2.85 -11.61 7.35
CA TRP A 47 2.01 -11.52 6.17
C TRP A 47 0.54 -11.67 6.58
N ASN A 48 -0.31 -10.80 6.04
CA ASN A 48 -1.75 -10.99 6.09
C ASN A 48 -2.22 -11.52 4.73
N ASN A 49 -2.85 -12.70 4.76
CA ASN A 49 -3.16 -13.44 3.56
C ASN A 49 -4.50 -13.02 2.98
N THR A 50 -4.57 -12.64 1.71
CA THR A 50 -5.82 -12.26 1.06
C THR A 50 -5.73 -12.27 -0.47
N THR A 51 -6.86 -12.53 -1.13
CA THR A 51 -7.06 -12.34 -2.57
C THR A 51 -7.71 -10.99 -2.90
N GLU A 52 -8.26 -10.31 -1.89
CA GLU A 52 -9.09 -9.11 -2.08
C GLU A 52 -8.26 -7.83 -2.21
N SER A 53 -6.98 -7.87 -1.82
CA SER A 53 -6.07 -6.74 -2.00
C SER A 53 -5.77 -6.49 -3.48
N PHE A 54 -5.65 -5.23 -3.85
CA PHE A 54 -5.21 -4.81 -5.17
C PHE A 54 -4.49 -3.47 -5.09
N ILE A 55 -3.57 -3.24 -6.02
CA ILE A 55 -2.94 -1.94 -6.23
C ILE A 55 -3.38 -1.38 -7.58
N PHE A 56 -3.33 -0.06 -7.74
CA PHE A 56 -3.84 0.59 -8.94
C PHE A 56 -3.01 1.81 -9.35
N PHE A 57 -3.15 2.14 -10.64
CA PHE A 57 -2.69 3.38 -11.24
C PHE A 57 -3.84 4.02 -12.01
N LEU A 58 -4.12 5.30 -11.73
CA LEU A 58 -5.15 6.10 -12.40
C LEU A 58 -4.56 7.14 -13.37
N GLY A 59 -3.23 7.22 -13.48
CA GLY A 59 -2.56 8.25 -14.28
C GLY A 59 -2.88 9.65 -13.77
N ASP A 60 -3.08 10.59 -14.68
CA ASP A 60 -3.45 11.97 -14.34
C ASP A 60 -4.95 12.16 -14.03
N GLY A 61 -5.71 11.07 -13.93
CA GLY A 61 -7.15 11.09 -13.69
C GLY A 61 -8.00 11.52 -14.90
N LYS A 62 -7.40 11.74 -16.07
CA LYS A 62 -8.11 12.25 -17.27
C LYS A 62 -8.41 11.18 -18.31
N ASP A 63 -7.58 10.14 -18.40
CA ASP A 63 -7.70 9.08 -19.40
C ASP A 63 -7.94 7.71 -18.75
N SER A 64 -9.19 7.24 -18.79
CA SER A 64 -9.56 5.95 -18.22
C SER A 64 -8.89 4.77 -18.92
N LYS A 65 -8.38 4.92 -20.15
CA LYS A 65 -7.67 3.85 -20.87
C LYS A 65 -6.29 3.56 -20.27
N LYS A 66 -5.74 4.50 -19.49
CA LYS A 66 -4.46 4.33 -18.80
C LYS A 66 -4.59 3.66 -17.44
N VAL A 67 -5.82 3.45 -16.96
CA VAL A 67 -6.06 2.84 -15.65
C VAL A 67 -5.51 1.41 -15.64
N LYS A 68 -4.73 1.10 -14.62
CA LYS A 68 -4.23 -0.25 -14.35
C LYS A 68 -4.72 -0.69 -12.97
N ILE A 69 -5.12 -1.95 -12.87
CA ILE A 69 -5.37 -2.65 -11.60
C ILE A 69 -4.48 -3.89 -11.63
N SER A 70 -3.77 -4.12 -10.53
CA SER A 70 -2.92 -5.28 -10.33
C SER A 70 -3.38 -5.98 -9.05
N ARG A 71 -3.82 -7.24 -9.17
CA ARG A 71 -4.32 -8.03 -8.03
C ARG A 71 -3.25 -8.95 -7.47
N VAL A 72 -3.49 -9.49 -6.29
CA VAL A 72 -2.60 -10.45 -5.66
C VAL A 72 -2.56 -11.77 -6.44
N VAL A 73 -1.35 -12.24 -6.75
CA VAL A 73 -1.10 -13.58 -7.32
C VAL A 73 -0.79 -14.58 -6.21
N ASN A 74 0.06 -14.20 -5.25
CA ASN A 74 0.35 -15.04 -4.09
C ASN A 74 -0.40 -14.50 -2.86
N GLN A 75 -1.54 -15.12 -2.55
CA GLN A 75 -2.38 -14.71 -1.43
C GLN A 75 -1.65 -14.66 -0.09
N ASN A 76 -0.62 -15.49 0.10
CA ASN A 76 0.16 -15.53 1.34
C ASN A 76 1.15 -14.36 1.47
N CYS A 77 1.26 -13.54 0.42
CA CYS A 77 2.17 -12.42 0.34
C CYS A 77 1.44 -11.13 -0.08
N ALA A 78 0.20 -10.92 0.38
CA ALA A 78 -0.63 -9.81 -0.06
C ALA A 78 -0.29 -8.48 0.66
N ILE A 79 -0.34 -8.49 2.00
CA ILE A 79 -0.07 -7.33 2.84
C ILE A 79 1.04 -7.69 3.80
N TYR A 80 2.09 -6.88 3.81
CA TYR A 80 3.26 -7.10 4.65
C TYR A 80 3.28 -6.07 5.78
N GLU A 81 3.33 -6.53 7.01
CA GLU A 81 3.42 -5.66 8.18
C GLU A 81 4.80 -5.83 8.82
N SER A 82 5.56 -4.73 8.84
CA SER A 82 6.87 -4.65 9.50
C SER A 82 6.83 -3.65 10.65
N LYS A 83 7.40 -4.07 11.77
CA LYS A 83 7.59 -3.21 12.95
C LYS A 83 8.77 -2.25 12.80
N HIS A 84 9.56 -2.34 11.73
CA HIS A 84 10.60 -1.37 11.45
C HIS A 84 9.98 0.00 11.20
N ALA A 85 10.46 1.03 11.90
CA ALA A 85 9.90 2.39 11.93
C ALA A 85 9.74 3.06 10.55
N ASN A 86 10.39 2.52 9.53
CA ASN A 86 10.54 3.16 8.23
C ASN A 86 9.49 2.73 7.19
N ILE A 87 8.80 1.59 7.37
CA ILE A 87 7.79 1.04 6.44
C ILE A 87 6.34 1.24 6.92
N ALA A 88 5.67 2.29 6.42
CA ALA A 88 4.35 2.69 6.94
C ALA A 88 3.18 1.86 6.38
N LEU A 89 3.20 1.53 5.09
CA LEU A 89 2.18 0.77 4.37
C LEU A 89 2.89 -0.08 3.31
N ASN A 90 2.57 -1.38 3.21
CA ASN A 90 3.31 -2.28 2.32
C ASN A 90 2.39 -3.37 1.74
N PHE A 91 2.22 -3.29 0.43
CA PHE A 91 1.55 -4.26 -0.42
C PHE A 91 2.63 -5.13 -1.07
N GLY A 92 2.58 -6.44 -0.82
CA GLY A 92 3.45 -7.39 -1.52
C GLY A 92 4.95 -7.31 -1.22
N ASN A 93 5.38 -6.70 -0.11
CA ASN A 93 6.80 -6.55 0.26
C ASN A 93 7.69 -5.82 -0.79
N SER A 94 7.10 -5.25 -1.83
CA SER A 94 7.78 -4.42 -2.83
C SER A 94 6.81 -3.85 -3.86
N ASP A 95 5.68 -4.53 -4.11
CA ASP A 95 4.71 -4.15 -5.15
C ASP A 95 4.18 -2.72 -4.98
N LEU A 96 3.91 -2.27 -3.75
CA LEU A 96 3.75 -0.87 -3.40
C LEU A 96 4.13 -0.65 -1.93
N VAL A 97 5.16 0.14 -1.67
CA VAL A 97 5.67 0.39 -0.31
C VAL A 97 5.76 1.88 -0.05
N ILE A 98 5.24 2.33 1.09
CA ILE A 98 5.23 3.74 1.51
C ILE A 98 6.11 3.94 2.73
N ASN A 99 7.13 4.77 2.57
CA ASN A 99 8.16 5.05 3.57
C ASN A 99 8.22 6.56 3.84
N GLY A 100 7.29 7.05 4.65
CA GLY A 100 7.20 8.48 5.01
C GLY A 100 6.74 9.32 3.82
N THR A 101 7.66 10.10 3.23
CA THR A 101 7.40 10.99 2.10
C THR A 101 7.79 10.38 0.75
N ASN A 102 8.23 9.12 0.74
CA ASN A 102 8.67 8.42 -0.47
C ASN A 102 7.88 7.12 -0.61
N GLY A 103 7.79 6.62 -1.83
CA GLY A 103 7.29 5.28 -2.11
C GLY A 103 8.16 4.53 -3.10
N THR A 104 8.00 3.21 -3.10
CA THR A 104 8.62 2.31 -4.07
C THR A 104 7.59 1.36 -4.67
N CYS A 105 7.80 0.97 -5.92
CA CYS A 105 6.92 0.07 -6.67
C CYS A 105 7.79 -0.90 -7.46
N ASN A 106 7.83 -2.17 -7.07
CA ASN A 106 8.57 -3.22 -7.77
C ASN A 106 7.76 -4.52 -7.69
N ARG A 107 7.23 -4.96 -8.82
CA ARG A 107 6.31 -6.10 -8.86
C ARG A 107 6.98 -7.39 -8.40
N SER A 108 6.32 -8.07 -7.46
CA SER A 108 6.72 -9.37 -6.92
C SER A 108 5.52 -10.31 -6.79
N TYR A 109 4.57 -9.98 -5.91
CA TYR A 109 3.44 -10.87 -5.59
C TYR A 109 2.11 -10.43 -6.17
N TYR A 110 2.08 -9.31 -6.90
CA TYR A 110 0.92 -8.85 -7.65
C TYR A 110 1.08 -9.13 -9.16
N GLU A 111 0.00 -8.99 -9.91
CA GLU A 111 -0.09 -9.40 -11.33
C GLU A 111 0.85 -8.61 -12.25
N SER A 112 0.95 -7.30 -12.04
CA SER A 112 1.68 -6.36 -12.91
C SER A 112 2.21 -5.14 -12.16
N ASP A 113 3.23 -4.50 -12.72
CA ASP A 113 3.66 -3.16 -12.29
C ASP A 113 2.56 -2.11 -12.53
N ILE A 114 2.41 -1.17 -11.60
CA ILE A 114 1.49 -0.03 -11.73
C ILE A 114 2.22 1.26 -12.18
N LEU A 115 3.54 1.32 -12.02
CA LEU A 115 4.40 2.42 -12.44
C LEU A 115 5.60 1.88 -13.19
N ASP A 116 6.10 2.66 -14.15
CA ASP A 116 7.34 2.34 -14.89
C ASP A 116 8.60 2.81 -14.13
N ILE A 117 8.43 3.34 -12.91
CA ILE A 117 9.49 3.82 -12.02
C ILE A 117 9.45 3.07 -10.69
N ASN A 118 10.62 2.75 -10.16
CA ASN A 118 10.72 1.97 -8.92
C ASN A 118 10.66 2.80 -7.65
N ASN A 119 10.94 4.11 -7.73
CA ASN A 119 10.97 5.02 -6.60
C ASN A 119 10.28 6.33 -6.99
N PHE A 120 9.55 6.93 -6.06
CA PHE A 120 8.86 8.20 -6.27
C PHE A 120 8.71 9.00 -4.98
N SER A 121 8.55 10.32 -5.12
CA SER A 121 8.23 11.22 -4.01
C SER A 121 6.73 11.43 -3.91
N ILE A 122 6.21 11.51 -2.70
CA ILE A 122 4.79 11.73 -2.44
C ILE A 122 4.53 13.24 -2.34
N GLU A 123 3.66 13.77 -3.20
CA GLU A 123 3.14 15.13 -3.09
C GLU A 123 2.01 15.19 -2.07
N GLU A 124 1.07 14.27 -2.21
CA GLU A 124 -0.13 14.17 -1.38
C GLU A 124 -0.51 12.71 -1.18
N MET A 125 -1.09 12.40 -0.03
CA MET A 125 -1.54 11.06 0.29
C MET A 125 -2.77 11.11 1.18
N GLU A 126 -3.81 10.40 0.74
CA GLU A 126 -5.09 10.28 1.41
C GLU A 126 -5.41 8.80 1.68
N ILE A 127 -6.08 8.53 2.79
CA ILE A 127 -6.46 7.18 3.20
C ILE A 127 -7.93 7.21 3.59
N PHE A 128 -8.73 6.43 2.88
CA PHE A 128 -10.17 6.34 3.05
C PHE A 128 -10.54 5.03 3.73
N ARG A 129 -11.39 5.09 4.76
CA ARG A 129 -11.96 3.91 5.42
C ARG A 129 -13.37 3.63 4.92
N PHE A 130 -13.77 2.37 4.97
CA PHE A 130 -15.15 1.97 4.68
C PHE A 130 -15.94 1.86 5.97
N TYR A 131 -17.17 2.37 5.98
CA TYR A 131 -18.13 2.10 7.04
C TYR A 131 -19.10 1.02 6.53
N GLN A 132 -19.23 -0.07 7.28
CA GLN A 132 -20.38 -0.96 7.12
C GLN A 132 -21.53 -0.39 7.98
N SER A 133 -22.67 -0.18 7.33
CA SER A 133 -23.96 0.15 7.98
C SER A 133 -24.59 -1.08 8.60
#